data_AF-A0A348WMF5-F1
#
_entry.id   AF-A0A348WMF5-F1
#
_cell.length_a   1.000
_cell.length_b   1.000
_cell.length_c   1.000
_cell.angle_alpha   90.00
_cell.angle_beta   90.00
_cell.angle_gamma   90.00
#
_symmetry.space_group_name_H-M   'P 1'
#
loop_
_entity.id
_entity.type
_entity.pdbx_description
1 polymer ?
#
loop_
_entity_poly.entity_id
_entity_poly.type
_entity_poly.pdbx_seq_one_letter_code
_entity_poly.pdbx_strand_id
1 'polypeptide(L)'
;NPDQHASDGLSERSKAVSEQLLNRQRLFQRTRRVLQDAEHTAIVFVMTPERLPIQETERAMKALRAEHLPIGGIFVNRVLPEDADGAFLAKRRVQEAAYLEEIDKTFAQHELVRLPLLSEDPQGLAALSSFSSLLSSALGTKE
;
A
#
# COMPACT_ATOMS: atom_id res chain seq x y z
N ASN A 1 10.27 -41.45 -8.50
CA ASN A 1 9.86 -40.04 -8.40
C ASN A 1 8.73 -39.98 -7.36
N PRO A 2 8.93 -39.43 -6.16
CA PRO A 2 8.00 -39.56 -5.04
C PRO A 2 6.60 -38.99 -5.33
N ASP A 3 6.50 -38.05 -6.26
CA ASP A 3 5.25 -37.40 -6.65
C ASP A 3 4.31 -38.28 -7.49
N GLN A 4 4.80 -39.41 -8.03
CA GLN A 4 3.99 -40.29 -8.89
C GLN A 4 3.09 -41.27 -8.09
N HIS A 5 3.31 -41.43 -6.79
CA HIS A 5 2.57 -42.40 -5.96
C HIS A 5 1.49 -41.77 -5.06
N ALA A 6 1.30 -40.45 -5.09
CA ALA A 6 0.35 -39.76 -4.21
C ALA A 6 -1.13 -40.08 -4.52
N SER A 7 -1.42 -40.69 -5.67
CA SER A 7 -2.79 -40.97 -6.14
C SER A 7 -3.03 -42.43 -6.51
N ASP A 8 -2.06 -43.32 -6.27
CA ASP A 8 -2.20 -44.76 -6.53
C ASP A 8 -3.28 -45.36 -5.61
N GLY A 9 -4.35 -45.88 -6.22
CA GLY A 9 -5.50 -46.49 -5.52
C GLY A 9 -6.72 -45.59 -5.29
N LEU A 10 -6.69 -44.33 -5.72
CA LEU A 10 -7.84 -43.42 -5.63
C LEU A 10 -8.86 -43.65 -6.76
N SER A 11 -10.16 -43.50 -6.47
CA SER A 11 -11.21 -43.39 -7.49
C SER A 11 -10.89 -42.24 -8.47
N GLU A 12 -11.28 -42.35 -9.75
CA GLU A 12 -11.08 -41.30 -10.77
C GLU A 12 -11.56 -39.90 -10.31
N ARG A 13 -12.68 -39.85 -9.57
CA ARG A 13 -13.17 -38.61 -8.97
C ARG A 13 -12.19 -38.04 -7.93
N SER A 14 -11.61 -38.90 -7.10
CA SER A 14 -10.65 -38.51 -6.06
C SER A 14 -9.30 -38.11 -6.66
N LYS A 15 -8.87 -38.72 -7.77
CA LYS A 15 -7.68 -38.30 -8.52
C LYS A 15 -7.86 -36.89 -9.09
N ALA A 16 -8.99 -36.62 -9.76
CA ALA A 16 -9.29 -35.30 -10.33
C ALA A 16 -9.35 -34.19 -9.26
N VAL A 17 -9.98 -34.48 -8.11
CA VAL A 17 -10.01 -33.53 -6.98
C VAL A 17 -8.59 -33.28 -6.43
N SER A 18 -7.78 -34.32 -6.27
CA SER A 18 -6.41 -34.20 -5.77
C SER A 18 -5.53 -33.38 -6.71
N GLU A 19 -5.62 -33.61 -8.02
CA GLU A 19 -4.91 -32.84 -9.03
C GLU A 19 -5.29 -31.35 -9.00
N GLN A 20 -6.59 -31.05 -8.86
CA GLN A 20 -7.05 -29.66 -8.75
C GLN A 20 -6.49 -28.97 -7.49
N LEU A 21 -6.44 -29.67 -6.35
CA LEU A 21 -5.87 -29.14 -5.11
C LEU A 21 -4.36 -28.89 -5.23
N LEU A 22 -3.61 -29.82 -5.84
CA LEU A 22 -2.19 -29.67 -6.09
C LEU A 22 -1.90 -28.49 -7.02
N ASN A 23 -2.70 -28.31 -8.07
CA ASN A 23 -2.57 -27.18 -8.98
C ASN A 23 -2.83 -25.84 -8.27
N ARG A 24 -3.85 -25.76 -7.39
CA ARG A 24 -4.09 -24.58 -6.56
C ARG A 24 -2.93 -24.31 -5.60
N GLN A 25 -2.41 -25.35 -4.94
CA GLN A 25 -1.25 -25.22 -4.06
C GLN A 25 -0.03 -24.65 -4.80
N ARG A 26 0.28 -25.19 -6.00
CA ARG A 26 1.38 -24.67 -6.83
C ARG A 26 1.15 -23.21 -7.24
N LEU A 27 -0.08 -22.84 -7.60
CA LEU A 27 -0.45 -21.46 -7.90
C LEU A 27 -0.19 -20.54 -6.70
N PHE A 28 -0.70 -20.89 -5.52
CA PHE A 28 -0.49 -20.09 -4.30
C PHE A 28 0.99 -19.93 -3.96
N GLN A 29 1.79 -20.99 -4.06
CA GLN A 29 3.23 -20.93 -3.82
C GLN A 29 3.96 -20.05 -4.84
N ARG A 30 3.56 -20.09 -6.12
CA ARG A 30 4.12 -19.20 -7.14
C ARG A 30 3.73 -17.75 -6.88
N THR A 31 2.46 -17.47 -6.60
CA THR A 31 1.98 -16.12 -6.30
C THR A 31 2.67 -15.55 -5.07
N ARG A 32 2.80 -16.33 -3.99
CA ARG A 32 3.50 -15.89 -2.78
C ARG A 32 4.95 -15.49 -3.07
N ARG A 33 5.67 -16.28 -3.87
CA ARG A 33 7.04 -15.95 -4.28
C ARG A 33 7.13 -14.61 -5.02
N VAL A 34 6.22 -14.35 -5.97
CA VAL A 34 6.20 -13.07 -6.71
C VAL A 34 5.85 -11.90 -5.78
N LEU A 35 4.87 -12.07 -4.89
CA LEU A 35 4.46 -11.01 -3.96
C LEU A 35 5.55 -10.66 -2.94
N GLN A 36 6.41 -11.61 -2.57
CA GLN A 36 7.54 -11.41 -1.65
C GLN A 36 8.80 -10.91 -2.35
N ASP A 37 8.83 -10.87 -3.69
CA ASP A 37 9.97 -10.43 -4.47
C ASP A 37 9.98 -8.90 -4.59
N ALA A 38 10.90 -8.26 -3.89
CA ALA A 38 11.05 -6.81 -3.86
C ALA A 38 11.54 -6.19 -5.19
N GLU A 39 12.12 -6.98 -6.11
CA GLU A 39 12.49 -6.49 -7.43
C GLU A 39 11.26 -6.35 -8.36
N HIS A 40 10.19 -7.09 -8.07
CA HIS A 40 9.01 -7.19 -8.94
C HIS A 40 7.72 -6.66 -8.30
N THR A 41 7.66 -6.59 -6.96
CA THR A 41 6.46 -6.18 -6.22
C THR A 41 6.83 -5.18 -5.13
N ALA A 42 5.94 -4.22 -4.88
CA ALA A 42 5.97 -3.37 -3.70
C ALA A 42 4.54 -3.06 -3.24
N ILE A 43 4.36 -2.92 -1.93
CA ILE A 43 3.12 -2.45 -1.32
C ILE A 43 3.31 -1.01 -0.88
N VAL A 44 2.43 -0.14 -1.35
CA VAL A 44 2.42 1.28 -1.04
C VAL A 44 1.20 1.58 -0.17
N PHE A 45 1.41 2.33 0.89
CA PHE A 45 0.32 2.81 1.74
C PHE A 45 -0.09 4.22 1.36
N VAL A 46 -1.37 4.54 1.51
CA VAL A 46 -1.92 5.89 1.37
C VAL A 46 -2.80 6.16 2.57
N MET A 47 -2.54 7.25 3.30
CA MET A 47 -3.31 7.65 4.48
C MET A 47 -3.58 9.15 4.49
N THR A 48 -4.58 9.59 5.26
CA THR A 48 -4.74 11.01 5.64
C THR A 48 -4.05 11.27 6.99
N PRO A 49 -3.66 12.52 7.30
CA PRO A 49 -3.06 12.88 8.59
C PRO A 49 -4.12 12.90 9.71
N GLU A 50 -4.59 11.72 10.10
CA GLU A 50 -5.59 11.50 11.13
C GLU A 50 -5.22 10.26 11.97
N ARG A 51 -5.64 10.25 13.24
CA ARG A 51 -5.26 9.21 14.20
C ARG A 51 -5.58 7.79 13.74
N LEU A 52 -6.80 7.53 13.27
CA LEU A 52 -7.23 6.17 12.92
C LEU A 52 -6.46 5.64 11.68
N PRO A 53 -6.35 6.39 10.56
CA PRO A 53 -5.50 5.97 9.44
C PRO A 53 -4.05 5.66 9.79
N ILE A 54 -3.44 6.44 10.70
CA ILE A 54 -2.07 6.17 11.19
C ILE A 54 -2.00 4.80 11.87
N GLN A 55 -2.90 4.55 12.83
CA GLN A 55 -2.93 3.31 13.61
C GLN A 55 -3.22 2.08 12.74
N GLU A 56 -4.15 2.20 11.79
CA GLU A 56 -4.48 1.11 10.87
C GLU A 56 -3.31 0.82 9.91
N THR A 57 -2.64 1.86 9.42
CA THR A 57 -1.45 1.70 8.57
C THR A 57 -0.31 1.02 9.32
N GLU A 58 -0.02 1.43 10.56
CA GLU A 58 1.00 0.80 11.40
C GLU A 58 0.71 -0.69 11.62
N ARG A 59 -0.54 -1.02 11.97
CA ARG A 59 -1.00 -2.40 12.17
C ARG A 59 -0.86 -3.23 10.89
N ALA A 60 -1.34 -2.71 9.76
CA ALA A 60 -1.27 -3.39 8.48
C ALA A 60 0.18 -3.61 8.03
N MET A 61 1.04 -2.59 8.13
CA MET A 61 2.46 -2.71 7.83
C MET A 61 3.15 -3.78 8.67
N LYS A 62 2.84 -3.85 9.97
CA LYS A 62 3.37 -4.91 10.84
C LYS A 62 2.96 -6.31 10.35
N ALA A 63 1.69 -6.50 9.97
CA ALA A 63 1.19 -7.78 9.47
C ALA A 63 1.85 -8.18 8.13
N LEU A 64 1.94 -7.24 7.17
CA LEU A 64 2.51 -7.51 5.86
C LEU A 64 4.02 -7.77 5.91
N ARG A 65 4.76 -7.06 6.78
CA ARG A 65 6.18 -7.34 7.03
C ARG A 65 6.42 -8.72 7.63
N ALA A 66 5.54 -9.18 8.53
CA ALA A 66 5.62 -10.54 9.06
C ALA A 66 5.48 -11.61 7.95
N GLU A 67 4.76 -11.29 6.89
CA GLU A 67 4.64 -12.11 5.67
C GLU A 67 5.72 -11.82 4.62
N HIS A 68 6.75 -11.05 4.95
CA HIS A 68 7.87 -10.70 4.07
C HIS A 68 7.43 -9.97 2.79
N LEU A 69 6.31 -9.25 2.85
CA LEU A 69 5.86 -8.44 1.73
C LEU A 69 6.63 -7.11 1.69
N PRO A 70 7.23 -6.74 0.54
CA PRO A 70 8.01 -5.53 0.40
C PRO A 70 7.14 -4.29 0.52
N ILE A 71 7.52 -3.35 1.39
CA ILE A 71 6.83 -2.07 1.54
C ILE A 71 7.62 -1.01 0.76
N GLY A 72 7.00 -0.43 -0.25
CA GLY A 72 7.63 0.54 -1.16
C GLY A 72 7.59 1.99 -0.67
N GLY A 73 6.71 2.31 0.29
CA GLY A 73 6.61 3.67 0.82
C GLY A 73 5.20 4.00 1.29
N ILE A 74 5.04 5.24 1.75
CA ILE A 74 3.79 5.73 2.32
C ILE A 74 3.51 7.13 1.76
N PHE A 75 2.30 7.30 1.23
CA PHE A 75 1.76 8.60 0.85
C PHE A 75 0.85 9.14 1.94
N VAL A 76 1.17 10.33 2.43
CA VAL A 76 0.31 11.12 3.31
C VAL A 76 -0.47 12.08 2.42
N ASN A 77 -1.70 11.69 2.09
CA ASN A 77 -2.58 12.44 1.19
C ASN A 77 -3.43 13.45 1.96
N ARG A 78 -3.93 14.48 1.26
CA ARG A 78 -4.83 15.51 1.80
C ARG A 78 -4.22 16.33 2.94
N VAL A 79 -2.93 16.62 2.87
CA VAL A 79 -2.26 17.56 3.79
C VAL A 79 -2.77 18.97 3.52
N LEU A 80 -3.17 19.72 4.55
CA LEU A 80 -3.65 21.08 4.35
C LEU A 80 -2.56 21.96 3.70
N PRO A 81 -2.87 22.65 2.58
CA PRO A 81 -1.96 23.61 1.99
C PRO A 81 -1.59 24.74 2.97
N GLU A 82 -0.36 25.26 2.83
CA GLU A 82 0.13 26.37 3.66
C GLU A 82 -0.69 27.65 3.46
N ASP A 83 -1.18 27.88 2.24
CA ASP A 83 -1.97 29.03 1.83
C ASP A 83 -3.47 28.91 2.19
N ALA A 84 -3.93 27.77 2.70
CA ALA A 84 -5.33 27.60 3.08
C ALA A 84 -5.70 28.46 4.30
N ASP A 85 -6.70 29.33 4.16
CA ASP A 85 -6.97 30.43 5.09
C ASP A 85 -8.24 30.26 5.96
N GLY A 86 -8.41 31.15 6.93
CA GLY A 86 -9.56 31.17 7.82
C GLY A 86 -9.36 30.48 9.18
N ALA A 87 -10.10 30.96 10.19
CA ALA A 87 -9.91 30.57 11.59
C ALA A 87 -10.15 29.07 11.86
N PHE A 88 -11.05 28.44 11.11
CA PHE A 88 -11.31 27.01 11.20
C PHE A 88 -10.13 26.19 10.67
N LEU A 89 -9.58 26.55 9.50
CA LEU A 89 -8.44 25.86 8.90
C LEU A 89 -7.15 26.10 9.70
N ALA A 90 -6.98 27.27 10.31
CA ALA A 90 -5.89 27.53 11.23
C ALA A 90 -5.88 26.54 12.40
N LYS A 91 -7.03 26.27 13.02
CA LYS A 91 -7.16 25.27 14.10
C LYS A 91 -6.91 23.85 13.61
N ARG A 92 -7.46 23.49 12.45
CA ARG A 92 -7.24 22.18 11.81
C ARG A 92 -5.74 21.93 11.54
N ARG A 93 -5.01 22.94 11.04
CA ARG A 93 -3.57 22.83 10.78
C ARG A 93 -2.74 22.56 12.03
N VAL A 94 -3.10 23.18 13.16
CA VAL A 94 -2.43 22.88 14.45
C VAL A 94 -2.64 21.41 14.83
N GLN A 95 -3.85 20.89 14.66
CA GLN A 95 -4.14 19.47 14.92
C GLN A 95 -3.43 18.56 13.92
N GLU A 96 -3.45 18.89 12.63
CA GLU A 96 -2.79 18.14 11.56
C GLU A 96 -1.28 18.07 11.78
N ALA A 97 -0.65 19.16 12.24
CA ALA A 97 0.78 19.19 12.54
C ALA A 97 1.18 18.15 13.59
N ALA A 98 0.35 17.93 14.62
CA ALA A 98 0.59 16.88 15.60
C ALA A 98 0.53 15.47 14.99
N TYR A 99 -0.41 15.24 14.05
CA TYR A 99 -0.50 13.97 13.34
C TYR A 99 0.64 13.77 12.34
N LEU A 100 1.10 14.83 11.66
CA LEU A 100 2.27 14.77 10.78
C LEU A 100 3.54 14.44 11.60
N GLU A 101 3.69 15.02 12.79
CA GLU A 101 4.79 14.68 13.69
C GLU A 101 4.71 13.21 14.18
N GLU A 102 3.50 12.73 14.49
CA GLU A 102 3.27 11.32 14.83
C GLU A 102 3.63 10.39 13.65
N ILE A 103 3.24 10.73 12.43
CA ILE A 103 3.58 10.01 11.20
C ILE A 103 5.10 9.95 11.01
N ASP A 104 5.78 11.08 11.11
CA ASP A 104 7.24 11.17 10.93
C ASP A 104 7.98 10.28 11.93
N LYS A 105 7.52 10.25 13.19
CA LYS A 105 8.10 9.38 14.24
C LYS A 105 7.79 7.91 14.01
N THR A 106 6.53 7.59 13.70
CA THR A 106 6.04 6.21 13.59
C THR A 106 6.64 5.51 12.37
N PHE A 107 6.83 6.24 11.28
CA PHE A 107 7.28 5.71 10.00
C PHE A 107 8.67 6.22 9.59
N ALA A 108 9.50 6.64 10.55
CA ALA A 108 10.83 7.22 10.32
C ALA A 108 11.79 6.37 9.45
N GLN A 109 11.53 5.06 9.35
CA GLN A 109 12.33 4.11 8.55
C GLN A 109 11.77 3.89 7.13
N HIS A 110 10.73 4.62 6.74
CA HIS A 110 10.06 4.47 5.46
C HIS A 110 10.08 5.78 4.69
N GLU A 111 10.06 5.65 3.36
CA GLU A 111 9.87 6.81 2.49
C GLU A 111 8.46 7.36 2.67
N LEU A 112 8.40 8.65 3.03
CA LEU A 112 7.17 9.40 3.24
C LEU A 112 7.04 10.46 2.16
N VAL A 113 5.92 10.44 1.43
CA VAL A 113 5.59 11.44 0.41
C VAL A 113 4.31 12.14 0.80
N ARG A 114 4.32 13.48 0.86
CA ARG A 114 3.17 14.28 1.25
C ARG A 114 2.50 14.88 0.02
N LEU A 115 1.18 14.73 -0.08
CA LEU A 115 0.37 15.30 -1.14
C LEU A 115 -0.65 16.27 -0.55
N PRO A 116 -0.79 17.48 -1.11
CA PRO A 116 -1.70 18.48 -0.59
C PRO A 116 -3.16 18.06 -0.81
N LEU A 117 -4.05 18.59 0.04
CA LEU A 117 -5.48 18.62 -0.20
C LEU A 117 -5.76 19.60 -1.35
N LEU A 118 -6.30 19.08 -2.45
CA LEU A 118 -6.74 19.90 -3.57
C LEU A 118 -8.07 20.61 -3.25
N SER A 119 -8.29 21.77 -3.86
CA SER A 119 -9.54 22.52 -3.75
C SER A 119 -10.72 21.81 -4.42
N GLU A 120 -10.44 20.98 -5.42
CA GLU A 120 -11.41 20.19 -6.17
C GLU A 120 -10.93 18.75 -6.30
N ASP A 121 -11.87 17.82 -6.42
CA ASP A 121 -11.54 16.42 -6.67
C ASP A 121 -10.88 16.27 -8.05
N PRO A 122 -9.77 15.52 -8.19
CA PRO A 122 -9.09 15.35 -9.47
C PRO A 122 -9.88 14.39 -10.37
N GLN A 123 -10.91 14.92 -11.04
CA GLN A 123 -11.79 14.16 -11.92
C GLN A 123 -11.50 14.44 -13.40
N GLY A 124 -11.53 13.38 -14.22
CA GLY A 124 -11.22 13.45 -15.64
C GLY A 124 -9.71 13.48 -15.94
N LEU A 125 -9.36 13.22 -17.20
CA LEU A 125 -7.97 13.02 -17.63
C LEU A 125 -7.08 14.23 -17.37
N ALA A 126 -7.59 15.45 -17.57
CA ALA A 126 -6.82 16.67 -17.35
C ALA A 126 -6.41 16.83 -15.88
N ALA A 127 -7.37 16.70 -14.96
CA ALA A 127 -7.10 16.85 -13.53
C ALA A 127 -6.19 15.72 -12.99
N LEU A 128 -6.39 14.48 -13.48
CA LEU A 128 -5.51 13.35 -13.15
C LEU A 128 -4.08 13.57 -13.66
N SER A 129 -3.90 14.19 -14.84
CA SER A 129 -2.58 14.52 -15.38
C SER A 129 -1.87 15.58 -14.53
N SER A 130 -2.60 16.61 -14.09
CA SER A 130 -2.08 17.61 -13.15
C SER A 130 -1.70 16.97 -11.80
N PHE A 131 -2.54 16.08 -11.26
CA PHE A 131 -2.24 15.36 -10.02
C PHE A 131 -1.04 14.40 -10.17
N SER A 132 -0.91 13.73 -11.32
CA SER A 132 0.26 12.90 -11.62
C SER A 132 1.55 13.73 -11.66
N SER A 133 1.50 14.94 -12.23
CA SER A 133 2.66 15.85 -12.27
C SER A 133 3.10 16.28 -10.87
N LEU A 134 2.12 16.55 -9.99
CA LEU A 134 2.34 16.83 -8.58
C LEU A 134 2.96 15.63 -7.85
N LEU A 135 2.44 14.43 -8.11
CA LEU A 135 2.95 13.18 -7.54
C LEU A 135 4.41 12.91 -7.94
N SER A 136 4.75 13.02 -9.24
CA SER A 136 6.12 12.85 -9.74
C SER A 136 7.07 13.87 -9.12
N SER A 137 6.63 15.13 -9.02
CA SER A 137 7.41 16.19 -8.37
C SER A 137 7.68 15.88 -6.90
N ALA A 138 6.69 15.36 -6.18
CA ALA A 138 6.82 14.99 -4.76
C ALA A 138 7.72 13.76 -4.55
N LEU A 139 7.77 12.84 -5.51
CA LEU A 139 8.67 11.68 -5.53
C LEU A 139 10.12 12.03 -5.93
N GLY A 140 10.38 13.27 -6.33
CA GLY A 140 11.70 13.68 -6.85
C GLY A 140 12.03 13.11 -8.23
N THR A 141 11.09 12.42 -8.88
CA THR A 141 11.18 11.97 -10.27
C THR A 141 10.85 13.13 -11.19
N LYS A 142 11.87 13.82 -11.68
CA LYS A 142 11.74 14.68 -12.86
C LYS A 142 11.67 13.77 -14.09
N GLU A 143 10.57 13.85 -14.84
CA GLU A 143 10.55 13.40 -16.24
C GLU A 143 11.55 14.19 -17.09
#